data_AF-F3CEH9-F1
#
_entry.id   AF-F3CEH9-F1
#
_cell.length_a   1.000
_cell.length_b   1.000
_cell.length_c   1.000
_cell.angle_alpha   90.00
_cell.angle_beta   90.00
_cell.angle_gamma   90.00
#
_symmetry.space_group_name_H-M   'P 1'
#
loop_
_entity.id
_entity.type
_entity.pdbx_description
1 polymer ?
#
loop_
_entity_poly.entity_id
_entity_poly.type
_entity_poly.pdbx_seq_one_letter_code
_entity_poly.pdbx_strand_id
1 'polypeptide(L)'
;GRAADQPRAELLLGRLYYEGKWVTPDAFKASWLHAELFASRNFGVAIHKYGAIKGGAFNFIDQNIFGGKLPFTLHDTTPDYACLKLAADSKKIDYPKPDGKLSFDKLSSVFLSSTNHEEEQPCHLKLTDPSIPISKNLPLYDEPAQRYCPAGVYEVITKEDGE
;
A
#
# COMPACT_ATOMS: atom_id res chain seq x y z
N GLY A 1 -8.72 7.30 34.04
CA GLY A 1 -9.56 8.16 33.19
C GLY A 1 -8.74 8.85 32.14
N ARG A 2 -8.67 8.27 30.95
CA ARG A 2 -8.44 8.97 29.68
C ARG A 2 -9.21 8.15 28.67
N ALA A 3 -10.35 8.68 28.24
CA ALA A 3 -11.17 8.10 27.20
C ALA A 3 -10.30 7.95 25.96
N ALA A 4 -10.08 6.70 25.54
CA ALA A 4 -9.59 6.41 24.21
C ALA A 4 -10.75 6.63 23.23
N ASP A 5 -11.14 7.89 23.05
CA ASP A 5 -11.99 8.29 21.95
C ASP A 5 -11.12 8.25 20.69
N GLN A 6 -11.17 7.09 20.04
CA GLN A 6 -10.82 6.78 18.65
C GLN A 6 -9.94 7.79 17.89
N PRO A 7 -8.60 7.67 17.95
CA PRO A 7 -7.69 8.39 17.06
C PRO A 7 -7.88 8.07 15.56
N ARG A 8 -8.61 7.00 15.22
CA ARG A 8 -8.94 6.64 13.83
C ARG A 8 -10.02 7.51 13.18
N ALA A 9 -10.92 8.11 13.95
CA ALA A 9 -11.97 8.97 13.40
C ALA A 9 -11.43 10.35 12.98
N GLU A 10 -10.43 10.88 13.70
CA GLU A 10 -9.83 12.18 13.40
C GLU A 10 -8.95 12.16 12.14
N LEU A 11 -8.28 11.02 11.86
CA LEU A 11 -7.54 10.81 10.63
C LEU A 11 -8.46 10.80 9.39
N LEU A 12 -9.66 10.22 9.52
CA LEU A 12 -10.69 10.19 8.47
C LEU A 12 -11.34 11.57 8.25
N LEU A 13 -11.26 12.48 9.23
CA LEU A 13 -11.76 13.85 9.14
C LEU A 13 -10.73 14.84 8.54
N GLY A 14 -9.57 14.36 8.07
CA GLY A 14 -8.57 15.21 7.42
C GLY A 14 -7.93 16.24 8.36
N ARG A 15 -7.93 15.98 9.67
CA ARG A 15 -7.32 16.87 10.66
C ARG A 15 -5.84 16.54 10.76
N LEU A 16 -5.01 17.33 10.06
CA LEU A 16 -3.56 17.29 10.18
C LEU A 16 -3.15 17.89 11.53
N TYR A 17 -2.26 17.23 12.28
CA TYR A 17 -1.70 17.73 13.53
C TYR A 17 -0.21 18.06 13.32
N TYR A 18 0.18 19.30 13.57
CA TYR A 18 1.56 19.76 13.40
C TYR A 18 1.93 20.71 14.54
N GLU A 19 3.10 20.48 15.16
CA GLU A 19 3.65 21.29 16.26
C GLU A 19 2.63 21.61 17.38
N GLY A 20 1.85 20.62 17.80
CA GLY A 20 0.91 20.81 18.91
C GLY A 20 -0.42 21.46 18.54
N LYS A 21 -0.69 21.68 17.23
CA LYS A 21 -1.90 22.33 16.75
C LYS A 21 -2.59 21.53 15.66
N TRP A 22 -3.92 21.61 15.66
CA TRP A 22 -4.75 21.12 14.58
C TRP A 22 -4.73 22.09 13.40
N VAL A 23 -4.45 21.57 12.21
CA VAL A 23 -4.54 22.29 10.95
C VAL A 23 -5.96 22.15 10.43
N THR A 24 -6.64 23.28 10.20
CA THR A 24 -7.99 23.29 9.63
C THR A 24 -7.94 23.03 8.12
N PRO A 25 -9.04 22.52 7.51
CA PRO A 25 -9.09 22.35 6.05
C PRO A 25 -8.81 23.63 5.25
N ASP A 26 -9.26 24.80 5.75
CA ASP A 26 -9.01 26.08 5.09
C ASP A 26 -7.55 26.52 5.20
N ALA A 27 -6.93 26.31 6.37
CA ALA A 27 -5.50 26.55 6.53
C ALA A 27 -4.66 25.64 5.64
N PHE A 28 -5.05 24.36 5.51
CA PHE A 28 -4.42 23.45 4.56
C PHE A 28 -4.58 23.93 3.12
N LYS A 29 -5.80 24.28 2.68
CA LYS A 29 -6.05 24.78 1.31
C LYS A 29 -5.26 26.05 0.96
N ALA A 30 -5.04 26.92 1.95
CA ALA A 30 -4.25 28.14 1.80
C ALA A 30 -2.73 27.91 1.85
N SER A 31 -2.27 26.70 2.19
CA SER A 31 -0.86 26.38 2.36
C SER A 31 -0.15 26.07 1.03
N TRP A 32 1.19 26.19 1.04
CA TRP A 32 2.03 25.73 -0.06
C TRP A 32 1.87 24.23 -0.32
N LEU A 33 1.62 23.43 0.73
CA LEU A 33 1.47 21.98 0.64
C LEU A 33 0.25 21.60 -0.20
N HIS A 34 -0.89 22.27 0.01
CA HIS A 34 -2.06 22.06 -0.84
C HIS A 34 -1.77 22.47 -2.29
N ALA A 35 -1.08 23.60 -2.51
CA ALA A 35 -0.72 24.04 -3.87
C ALA A 35 0.17 23.01 -4.58
N GLU A 36 1.15 22.44 -3.88
CA GLU A 36 2.04 21.39 -4.40
C GLU A 36 1.30 20.07 -4.71
N LEU A 37 0.49 19.58 -3.76
CA LEU A 37 -0.30 18.37 -3.95
C LEU A 37 -1.33 18.54 -5.06
N PHE A 38 -1.97 19.71 -5.14
CA PHE A 38 -2.92 20.02 -6.20
C PHE A 38 -2.21 20.04 -7.56
N ALA A 39 -1.03 20.66 -7.67
CA ALA A 39 -0.26 20.66 -8.91
C ALA A 39 0.13 19.23 -9.36
N SER A 40 0.39 18.32 -8.41
CA SER A 40 0.81 16.94 -8.69
C SER A 40 -0.34 15.92 -8.79
N ARG A 41 -1.59 16.34 -8.57
CA ARG A 41 -2.75 15.45 -8.37
C ARG A 41 -3.01 14.45 -9.51
N ASN A 42 -2.64 14.81 -10.74
CA ASN A 42 -2.85 13.96 -11.91
C ASN A 42 -1.71 12.95 -12.14
N PHE A 43 -0.57 13.12 -11.46
CA PHE A 43 0.67 12.43 -11.82
C PHE A 43 0.55 10.91 -11.70
N GLY A 44 0.17 10.41 -10.51
CA GLY A 44 0.02 8.97 -10.27
C GLY A 44 -1.10 8.35 -11.10
N VAL A 45 -2.26 9.03 -11.14
CA VAL A 45 -3.43 8.55 -11.89
C VAL A 45 -3.15 8.43 -13.39
N ALA A 46 -2.37 9.33 -13.97
CA ALA A 46 -1.96 9.25 -15.37
C ALA A 46 -1.11 8.00 -15.65
N ILE A 47 -0.19 7.65 -14.75
CA ILE A 47 0.60 6.42 -14.87
C ILE A 47 -0.28 5.18 -14.74
N HIS A 48 -1.20 5.16 -13.77
CA HIS A 48 -2.10 4.02 -13.57
C HIS A 48 -3.02 3.78 -14.78
N LYS A 49 -3.62 4.84 -15.33
CA LYS A 49 -4.56 4.73 -16.45
C LYS A 49 -3.89 4.49 -17.80
N TYR A 50 -2.75 5.14 -18.05
CA TYR A 50 -2.15 5.17 -19.38
C TYR A 50 -0.84 4.37 -19.47
N GLY A 51 -0.35 3.82 -18.36
CA GLY A 51 0.93 3.15 -18.26
C GLY A 51 2.11 4.12 -18.23
N ALA A 52 3.31 3.59 -17.97
CA ALA A 52 4.52 4.40 -17.75
C ALA A 52 4.86 5.33 -18.92
N ILE A 53 4.71 4.89 -20.17
CA ILE A 53 5.10 5.67 -21.35
C ILE A 53 4.12 6.81 -21.61
N LYS A 54 2.83 6.50 -21.84
CA LYS A 54 1.82 7.51 -22.17
C LYS A 54 1.48 8.38 -20.96
N GLY A 55 1.42 7.79 -19.76
CA GLY A 55 1.27 8.53 -18.52
C GLY A 55 2.45 9.44 -18.24
N GLY A 56 3.68 8.98 -18.52
CA GLY A 56 4.88 9.80 -18.43
C GLY A 56 4.87 10.99 -19.39
N ALA A 57 4.46 10.77 -20.64
CA ALA A 57 4.28 11.85 -21.62
C ALA A 57 3.19 12.85 -21.20
N PHE A 58 2.07 12.37 -20.66
CA PHE A 58 1.04 13.22 -20.08
C PHE A 58 1.60 14.07 -18.93
N ASN A 59 2.31 13.45 -17.99
CA ASN A 59 2.90 14.13 -16.84
C ASN A 59 3.95 15.16 -17.27
N PHE A 60 4.74 14.86 -18.31
CA PHE A 60 5.67 15.83 -18.86
C PHE A 60 4.95 17.11 -19.32
N ILE A 61 3.85 16.96 -20.07
CA ILE A 61 3.03 18.07 -20.55
C ILE A 61 2.39 18.82 -19.36
N ASP A 62 1.69 18.10 -18.47
CA ASP A 62 1.02 18.70 -17.31
C ASP A 62 1.99 19.50 -16.43
N GLN A 63 3.15 18.90 -16.09
CA GLN A 63 4.10 19.51 -15.15
C GLN A 63 5.01 20.57 -15.81
N ASN A 64 5.54 20.34 -17.01
CA ASN A 64 6.51 21.25 -17.62
C ASN A 64 5.88 22.36 -18.47
N ILE A 65 4.70 22.11 -19.04
CA ILE A 65 4.02 23.09 -19.90
C ILE A 65 2.92 23.83 -19.12
N PHE A 66 2.13 23.09 -18.34
CA PHE A 66 1.00 23.67 -17.59
C PHE A 66 1.29 23.90 -16.10
N GLY A 67 2.45 23.47 -15.58
CA GLY A 67 2.81 23.61 -14.17
C GLY A 67 1.82 22.95 -13.20
N GLY A 68 1.18 21.84 -13.61
CA GLY A 68 0.16 21.13 -12.82
C GLY A 68 -1.21 21.79 -12.77
N LYS A 69 -1.43 22.83 -13.60
CA LYS A 69 -2.65 23.67 -13.59
C LYS A 69 -3.67 23.30 -14.67
N LEU A 70 -3.62 22.08 -15.20
CA LEU A 70 -4.67 21.61 -16.12
C LEU A 70 -6.06 21.78 -15.47
N PRO A 71 -7.10 22.19 -16.22
CA PRO A 71 -8.42 22.54 -15.66
C PRO A 71 -9.29 21.32 -15.31
N PHE A 72 -8.68 20.14 -15.15
CA PHE A 72 -9.38 18.90 -14.80
C PHE A 72 -8.54 18.04 -13.86
N THR A 73 -9.20 17.11 -13.18
CA THR A 73 -8.58 16.14 -12.26
C THR A 73 -8.89 14.73 -12.75
N LEU A 74 -7.85 13.94 -12.99
CA LEU A 74 -7.97 12.51 -13.25
C LEU A 74 -8.29 11.79 -11.94
N HIS A 75 -9.18 10.80 -12.00
CA HIS A 75 -9.57 10.02 -10.83
C HIS A 75 -9.26 8.55 -11.03
N ASP A 76 -8.62 7.95 -10.03
CA ASP A 76 -8.49 6.50 -9.88
C ASP A 76 -9.48 6.03 -8.82
N THR A 77 -10.56 5.38 -9.26
CA THR A 77 -11.69 5.04 -8.38
C THR A 77 -11.71 3.57 -7.99
N THR A 78 -10.85 2.75 -8.61
CA THR A 78 -10.77 1.32 -8.30
C THR A 78 -9.85 1.14 -7.10
N PRO A 79 -10.32 0.54 -6.00
CA PRO A 79 -9.47 0.34 -4.83
C PRO A 79 -8.43 -0.76 -5.10
N ASP A 80 -7.23 -0.61 -4.53
CA ASP A 80 -6.09 -1.52 -4.76
C ASP A 80 -6.42 -3.00 -4.51
N TYR A 81 -7.23 -3.30 -3.49
CA TYR A 81 -7.61 -4.68 -3.16
C TYR A 81 -8.43 -5.35 -4.28
N ALA A 82 -9.10 -4.57 -5.12
CA ALA A 82 -9.90 -5.05 -6.23
C ALA A 82 -9.12 -5.16 -7.56
N CYS A 83 -7.85 -4.72 -7.57
CA CYS A 83 -7.01 -4.72 -8.77
C CYS A 83 -6.27 -6.05 -9.00
N LEU A 84 -6.35 -7.00 -8.08
CA LEU A 84 -5.73 -8.32 -8.23
C LEU A 84 -6.43 -9.14 -9.32
N LYS A 85 -5.61 -9.76 -10.18
CA LYS A 85 -6.07 -10.76 -11.15
C LYS A 85 -6.03 -12.15 -10.52
N LEU A 86 -6.87 -13.06 -11.02
CA LEU A 86 -6.81 -14.46 -10.63
C LEU A 86 -5.41 -15.04 -10.95
N ALA A 87 -4.96 -15.97 -10.11
CA ALA A 87 -3.69 -16.66 -10.31
C ALA A 87 -3.67 -17.41 -11.66
N ALA A 88 -4.79 -18.00 -12.06
CA ALA A 88 -4.95 -18.69 -13.34
C ALA A 88 -4.77 -17.77 -14.57
N ASP A 89 -5.09 -16.48 -14.43
CA ASP A 89 -4.97 -15.48 -15.50
C ASP A 89 -3.62 -14.74 -15.48
N SER A 90 -2.73 -15.14 -14.57
CA SER A 90 -1.48 -14.45 -14.29
C SER A 90 -0.28 -15.32 -14.61
N LYS A 91 0.75 -14.73 -15.22
CA LYS A 91 2.02 -15.41 -15.43
C LYS A 91 2.81 -15.42 -14.12
N LYS A 92 3.15 -16.61 -13.62
CA LYS A 92 4.06 -16.77 -12.48
C LYS A 92 5.41 -16.10 -12.80
N ILE A 93 5.87 -15.23 -11.91
CA ILE A 93 7.19 -14.60 -11.99
C ILE A 93 8.19 -15.52 -11.30
N ASP A 94 9.27 -15.84 -12.01
CA ASP A 94 10.39 -16.60 -11.46
C ASP A 94 11.47 -15.62 -10.97
N TYR A 95 11.55 -15.45 -9.65
CA TYR A 95 12.54 -14.59 -9.03
C TYR A 95 13.82 -15.40 -8.76
N PRO A 96 15.00 -14.93 -9.21
CA PRO A 96 16.26 -15.57 -8.89
C PRO A 96 16.47 -15.68 -7.38
N LYS A 97 17.16 -16.74 -6.96
CA LYS A 97 17.61 -16.87 -5.56
C LYS A 97 18.55 -15.71 -5.21
N PRO A 98 18.50 -15.21 -3.95
CA PRO A 98 19.39 -14.16 -3.51
C PRO A 98 20.86 -14.63 -3.57
N ASP A 99 21.75 -13.71 -3.96
CA ASP A 99 23.18 -13.94 -4.14
C ASP A 99 24.03 -13.65 -2.89
N GLY A 100 23.42 -13.08 -1.84
CA GLY A 100 24.07 -12.69 -0.59
C GLY A 100 25.01 -11.48 -0.72
N LYS A 101 24.98 -10.76 -1.85
CA LYS A 101 25.85 -9.59 -2.11
C LYS A 101 25.06 -8.35 -2.49
N LEU A 102 24.23 -8.47 -3.54
CA LEU A 102 23.33 -7.41 -4.00
C LEU A 102 21.88 -7.73 -3.63
N SER A 103 21.56 -9.00 -3.41
CA SER A 103 20.24 -9.51 -3.10
C SER A 103 20.31 -10.47 -1.92
N PHE A 104 19.35 -10.36 -1.02
CA PHE A 104 19.33 -11.08 0.25
C PHE A 104 17.97 -11.75 0.43
N ASP A 105 17.93 -12.78 1.27
CA ASP A 105 16.67 -13.40 1.65
C ASP A 105 15.85 -12.47 2.57
N LYS A 106 14.57 -12.81 2.72
CA LYS A 106 13.63 -12.00 3.51
C LYS A 106 13.98 -11.99 5.00
N LEU A 107 14.45 -13.12 5.56
CA LEU A 107 14.71 -13.26 6.99
C LEU A 107 15.93 -12.46 7.42
N SER A 108 17.01 -12.48 6.63
CA SER A 108 18.17 -11.62 6.89
C SER A 108 17.82 -10.13 6.81
N SER A 109 16.93 -9.75 5.89
CA SER A 109 16.42 -8.37 5.77
C SER A 109 15.58 -7.96 7.00
N VAL A 110 14.72 -8.85 7.50
CA VAL A 110 13.93 -8.61 8.72
C VAL A 110 14.83 -8.49 9.95
N PHE A 111 15.84 -9.35 10.07
CA PHE A 111 16.81 -9.29 11.16
C PHE A 111 17.51 -7.91 11.23
N LEU A 112 17.93 -7.37 10.09
CA LEU A 112 18.57 -6.04 10.03
C LEU A 112 17.63 -4.87 10.35
N SER A 113 16.32 -5.06 10.25
CA SER A 113 15.35 -4.03 10.64
C SER A 113 15.25 -3.86 12.17
N SER A 114 15.83 -4.80 12.94
CA SER A 114 15.70 -4.88 14.41
C SER A 114 14.25 -4.90 14.90
N THR A 115 13.30 -5.24 14.03
CA THR A 115 11.89 -5.34 14.41
C THR A 115 11.70 -6.55 15.30
N ASN A 116 11.07 -6.35 16.45
CA ASN A 116 10.77 -7.40 17.41
C ASN A 116 9.50 -7.03 18.18
N HIS A 117 8.86 -8.05 18.72
CA HIS A 117 7.63 -7.98 19.48
C HIS A 117 7.76 -8.98 20.63
N GLU A 118 7.19 -8.67 21.80
CA GLU A 118 7.02 -9.67 22.87
C GLU A 118 6.22 -10.86 22.32
N GLU A 119 6.67 -12.09 22.59
CA GLU A 119 6.07 -13.30 22.03
C GLU A 119 4.71 -13.60 22.68
N GLU A 120 4.57 -13.27 23.97
CA GLU A 120 3.35 -13.49 24.76
C GLU A 120 2.31 -12.37 24.62
N GLN A 121 2.16 -11.81 23.41
CA GLN A 121 1.13 -10.82 23.12
C GLN A 121 0.15 -11.33 22.04
N PRO A 122 -1.12 -10.93 22.06
CA PRO A 122 -2.08 -11.34 21.04
C PRO A 122 -1.66 -10.80 19.66
N CYS A 123 -1.84 -11.62 18.61
CA CYS A 123 -1.55 -11.22 17.24
C CYS A 123 -2.34 -9.94 16.88
N HIS A 124 -1.61 -8.91 16.43
CA HIS A 124 -2.20 -7.63 16.04
C HIS A 124 -2.76 -7.62 14.61
N LEU A 125 -2.39 -8.62 13.80
CA LEU A 125 -2.94 -8.86 12.46
C LEU A 125 -4.21 -9.72 12.59
N LYS A 126 -5.33 -9.05 12.82
CA LYS A 126 -6.61 -9.71 13.08
C LYS A 126 -7.36 -10.00 11.78
N LEU A 127 -7.70 -11.26 11.57
CA LEU A 127 -8.61 -11.67 10.50
C LEU A 127 -10.05 -11.45 10.94
N THR A 128 -10.84 -10.76 10.10
CA THR A 128 -12.29 -10.65 10.32
C THR A 128 -12.95 -12.03 10.15
N ASP A 129 -12.50 -12.79 9.16
CA ASP A 129 -12.91 -14.18 8.92
C ASP A 129 -11.65 -15.03 8.67
N PRO A 130 -11.29 -15.91 9.63
CA PRO A 130 -10.11 -16.77 9.51
C PRO A 130 -10.16 -17.79 8.37
N SER A 131 -11.35 -18.04 7.78
CA SER A 131 -11.50 -19.02 6.70
C SER A 131 -11.10 -18.48 5.34
N ILE A 132 -11.10 -17.16 5.14
CA ILE A 132 -10.89 -16.51 3.83
C ILE A 132 -9.50 -16.81 3.21
N PRO A 133 -8.38 -16.75 3.95
CA PRO A 133 -7.06 -17.03 3.39
C PRO A 133 -6.99 -18.39 2.69
N ILE A 134 -7.48 -19.44 3.35
CA ILE A 134 -7.40 -20.81 2.83
C ILE A 134 -8.53 -21.10 1.83
N SER A 135 -9.77 -20.72 2.13
CA SER A 135 -10.93 -21.09 1.31
C SER A 135 -11.11 -20.25 0.04
N LYS A 136 -10.54 -19.04 0.00
CA LYS A 136 -10.72 -18.10 -1.12
C LYS A 136 -9.39 -17.61 -1.68
N ASN A 137 -8.54 -17.00 -0.84
CA ASN A 137 -7.35 -16.32 -1.34
C ASN A 137 -6.34 -17.30 -1.93
N LEU A 138 -6.11 -18.43 -1.28
CA LEU A 138 -5.25 -19.50 -1.79
C LEU A 138 -5.72 -20.04 -3.15
N PRO A 139 -6.96 -20.54 -3.33
CA PRO A 139 -7.38 -21.09 -4.61
C PRO A 139 -7.56 -20.03 -5.72
N LEU A 140 -7.95 -18.80 -5.40
CA LEU A 140 -8.21 -17.77 -6.42
C LEU A 140 -6.98 -16.95 -6.80
N TYR A 141 -6.13 -16.63 -5.83
CA TYR A 141 -5.04 -15.66 -5.95
C TYR A 141 -3.68 -16.23 -5.50
N ASP A 142 -3.60 -17.53 -5.22
CA ASP A 142 -2.39 -18.20 -4.73
C ASP A 142 -1.84 -17.56 -3.43
N GLU A 143 -2.77 -17.17 -2.54
CA GLU A 143 -2.55 -16.51 -1.24
C GLU A 143 -1.47 -15.40 -1.31
N PRO A 144 -1.83 -14.21 -1.83
CA PRO A 144 -0.88 -13.17 -2.15
C PRO A 144 -0.17 -12.58 -0.93
N ALA A 145 -0.68 -12.81 0.30
CA ALA A 145 -0.05 -12.31 1.52
C ALA A 145 1.35 -12.87 1.76
N GLN A 146 1.61 -14.08 1.27
CA GLN A 146 2.95 -14.69 1.32
C GLN A 146 4.00 -13.88 0.53
N ARG A 147 3.54 -13.09 -0.45
CA ARG A 147 4.40 -12.32 -1.38
C ARG A 147 4.43 -10.83 -1.08
N TYR A 148 3.28 -10.19 -0.89
CA TYR A 148 3.25 -8.75 -0.62
C TYR A 148 3.77 -8.42 0.79
N CYS A 149 3.77 -9.39 1.72
CA CYS A 149 4.30 -9.16 3.05
C CYS A 149 5.84 -9.07 3.01
N PRO A 150 6.42 -7.90 3.32
CA PRO A 150 7.87 -7.71 3.27
C PRO A 150 8.59 -8.42 4.43
N ALA A 151 7.85 -8.84 5.46
CA ALA A 151 8.40 -9.44 6.68
C ALA A 151 8.15 -10.94 6.83
N GLY A 152 7.45 -11.58 5.89
CA GLY A 152 7.24 -13.04 5.92
C GLY A 152 6.30 -13.50 7.03
N VAL A 153 5.36 -12.66 7.45
CA VAL A 153 4.44 -12.95 8.56
C VAL A 153 3.35 -13.96 8.18
N TYR A 154 2.96 -14.00 6.91
CA TYR A 154 1.93 -14.91 6.42
C TYR A 154 2.60 -16.08 5.70
N GLU A 155 2.27 -17.29 6.12
CA GLU A 155 2.73 -18.54 5.53
C GLU A 155 1.60 -19.56 5.53
N VAL A 156 1.40 -20.26 4.42
CA VAL A 156 0.46 -21.38 4.35
C VAL A 156 1.20 -22.66 4.69
N ILE A 157 0.93 -23.21 5.86
CA ILE A 157 1.51 -24.47 6.30
C ILE A 157 0.66 -25.63 5.79
N THR A 158 1.26 -26.48 4.95
CA THR A 158 0.69 -27.79 4.61
C THR A 158 1.08 -28.78 5.70
N LYS A 159 0.11 -29.53 6.24
CA LYS A 159 0.45 -30.68 7.07
C LYS A 159 1.08 -31.73 6.15
N GLU A 160 2.34 -32.08 6.40
CA GLU A 160 2.94 -33.29 5.83
C GLU A 160 2.30 -34.50 6.53
N ASP A 161 1.07 -34.83 6.12
CA ASP A 161 0.38 -36.11 6.33
C ASP A 161 -1.01 -36.01 5.68
N GLY A 162 -1.07 -36.17 4.36
CA GLY A 162 -2.15 -36.86 3.65
C GLY A 162 -3.64 -36.60 3.91
N GLU A 163 -4.07 -35.51 4.56
CA GLU A 163 -5.47 -35.04 4.61
C GLU A 163 -5.61 -33.51 4.52
#